data_AF-A0A1C2AJU8-F1
#
_entry.id   AF-A0A1C2AJU8-F1
#
_cell.length_a   1.000
_cell.length_b   1.000
_cell.length_c   1.000
_cell.angle_alpha   90.00
_cell.angle_beta   90.00
_cell.angle_gamma   90.00
#
_symmetry.space_group_name_H-M   'P 1'
#
loop_
_entity.id
_entity.type
_entity.pdbx_description
1 polymer ?
#
loop_
_entity_poly.entity_id
_entity_poly.type
_entity_poly.pdbx_seq_one_letter_code
_entity_poly.pdbx_strand_id
1 'polypeptide(L)' 'MKTIFVIGSKKHTLKYTRKMPEGEVKKMKSFVTNKGQKLEKTSKFKILKVSDDKTSRTFKISL' A
#
# COMPACT_ATOMS: atom_id res chain seq x y z
N MET A 1 13.07 2.86 4.24
CA MET A 1 12.40 2.62 2.94
C MET A 1 10.89 2.60 3.16
N LYS A 2 10.06 3.09 2.24
CA LYS A 2 8.62 3.31 2.51
C LYS A 2 7.72 2.56 1.52
N THR A 3 6.52 2.20 1.96
CA THR A 3 5.48 1.66 1.08
C THR A 3 4.37 2.70 0.92
N ILE A 4 3.97 3.00 -0.31
CA ILE A 4 2.98 4.02 -0.63
C ILE A 4 1.85 3.36 -1.42
N PHE A 5 0.61 3.55 -0.98
CA PHE A 5 -0.58 3.15 -1.72
C PHE A 5 -1.17 4.35 -2.45
N VAL A 6 -1.47 4.19 -3.73
CA VAL A 6 -2.18 5.18 -4.53
C VAL A 6 -3.58 4.64 -4.79
N ILE A 7 -4.57 5.26 -4.17
CA ILE A 7 -5.99 4.90 -4.28
C ILE A 7 -6.67 6.08 -4.99
N GLY A 8 -7.11 5.86 -6.24
CA GLY A 8 -7.57 6.95 -7.10
C GLY A 8 -6.48 8.03 -7.27
N SER A 9 -6.78 9.25 -6.83
CA SER A 9 -5.84 10.39 -6.86
C SER A 9 -5.08 10.59 -5.54
N LYS A 10 -5.43 9.85 -4.47
CA LYS A 10 -4.84 10.04 -3.14
C LYS A 10 -3.67 9.09 -2.89
N LYS A 11 -2.61 9.61 -2.27
CA LYS A 11 -1.43 8.84 -1.84
C LYS A 11 -1.49 8.61 -0.32
N HIS A 12 -1.34 7.37 0.09
CA HIS A 12 -1.35 6.91 1.47
C HIS A 12 -0.02 6.22 1.79
N THR A 13 0.81 6.85 2.62
CA THR A 13 2.08 6.27 3.07
C THR A 13 1.83 5.37 4.26
N LEU A 14 2.30 4.13 4.19
CA LEU A 14 2.15 3.16 5.27
C LEU A 14 3.14 3.43 6.41
N LYS A 15 2.76 3.09 7.65
CA LYS A 15 3.58 3.28 8.87
C LYS A 15 4.83 2.38 8.92
N TYR A 16 4.89 1.33 8.09
CA TYR A 16 5.90 0.30 8.18
C TYR A 16 7.30 0.78 7.78
N THR A 17 8.32 0.29 8.50
CA THR A 17 9.73 0.70 8.37
C THR A 17 10.43 0.15 7.12
N ARG A 18 9.80 -0.81 6.42
CA ARG A 18 10.33 -1.50 5.24
C ARG A 18 9.40 -1.41 4.02
N LYS A 19 9.95 -1.75 2.85
CA LYS A 19 9.15 -1.98 1.64
C LYS A 19 8.39 -3.29 1.79
N MET A 20 7.08 -3.27 1.61
CA MET A 20 6.30 -4.49 1.62
C MET A 20 6.45 -5.22 0.27
N PRO A 21 6.72 -6.54 0.28
CA PRO A 21 6.61 -7.39 -0.91
C PRO A 21 5.16 -7.56 -1.32
N GLU A 22 4.93 -7.69 -2.62
CA GLU A 22 3.58 -7.82 -3.18
C GLU A 22 2.81 -9.02 -2.60
N GLY A 23 3.49 -10.15 -2.40
CA GLY A 23 2.88 -11.35 -1.81
C GLY A 23 2.34 -11.11 -0.39
N GLU A 24 3.03 -10.31 0.41
CA GLU A 24 2.56 -9.92 1.74
C GLU A 24 1.40 -8.92 1.65
N VAL A 25 1.52 -7.93 0.75
CA VAL A 25 0.42 -6.99 0.47
C VAL A 25 -0.83 -7.75 0.06
N LYS A 26 -0.76 -8.86 -0.70
CA LYS A 26 -1.93 -9.68 -1.05
C LYS A 26 -2.52 -10.45 0.13
N LYS A 27 -1.70 -10.97 1.04
CA LYS A 27 -2.16 -11.77 2.19
C LYS A 27 -2.78 -10.96 3.33
N MET A 28 -2.34 -9.72 3.51
CA MET A 28 -2.83 -8.88 4.62
C MET A 28 -4.29 -8.46 4.45
N LYS A 29 -5.01 -8.31 5.57
CA LYS A 29 -6.42 -7.87 5.60
C LYS A 29 -6.58 -6.35 5.70
N SER A 30 -5.62 -5.67 6.33
CA SER A 30 -5.66 -4.21 6.50
C SER A 30 -4.25 -3.65 6.65
N PHE A 31 -4.12 -2.33 6.48
CA PHE A 31 -2.86 -1.61 6.58
C PHE A 31 -3.04 -0.34 7.42
N VAL A 32 -2.00 0.09 8.11
CA VAL A 32 -2.02 1.34 8.89
C VAL A 32 -1.11 2.36 8.22
N THR A 33 -1.66 3.55 7.99
CA THR A 33 -0.91 4.69 7.44
C THR A 33 -0.06 5.36 8.52
N ASN A 34 0.95 6.13 8.11
CA ASN A 34 1.77 6.93 9.03
C ASN A 34 0.95 7.97 9.82
N LYS A 35 -0.24 8.35 9.32
CA LYS A 35 -1.19 9.25 10.00
C LYS A 35 -2.13 8.53 10.98
N GLY A 36 -1.94 7.22 11.21
CA GLY A 36 -2.78 6.42 12.11
C GLY A 36 -4.09 5.92 11.48
N GLN A 37 -4.41 6.31 10.25
CA GLN A 37 -5.60 5.81 9.55
C GLN A 37 -5.42 4.34 9.16
N LYS A 38 -6.41 3.51 9.46
CA LYS A 38 -6.51 2.11 9.03
C LYS A 38 -7.19 2.03 7.65
N LEU A 39 -6.57 1.32 6.73
CA LEU A 39 -7.08 0.96 5.40
C LEU A 39 -7.45 -0.52 5.42
N GLU A 40 -8.74 -0.82 5.43
CA GLU A 40 -9.23 -2.19 5.34
C GLU A 40 -9.38 -2.58 3.87
N LYS A 41 -8.96 -3.79 3.53
CA LYS A 41 -9.20 -4.30 2.18
C LYS A 41 -10.67 -4.67 2.04
N THR A 42 -11.26 -4.20 0.95
CA THR A 42 -12.58 -4.63 0.52
C THR A 42 -12.47 -5.80 -0.45
N SER A 43 -13.60 -6.38 -0.84
CA SER A 43 -13.70 -7.36 -1.93
C SER A 43 -13.25 -6.82 -3.29
N LYS A 44 -13.19 -5.49 -3.47
CA LYS A 44 -12.72 -4.82 -4.69
C LYS A 44 -11.21 -4.58 -4.69
N PHE A 45 -10.50 -5.02 -3.64
CA PHE A 45 -9.07 -4.80 -3.55
C PHE A 45 -8.33 -5.45 -4.72
N LYS A 46 -7.66 -4.62 -5.52
CA LYS A 46 -6.84 -5.08 -6.65
C LYS A 46 -5.59 -4.24 -6.78
N ILE A 47 -4.45 -4.88 -6.97
CA ILE A 47 -3.20 -4.21 -7.32
C ILE A 47 -3.22 -3.96 -8.84
N LEU A 48 -3.21 -2.70 -9.25
CA LEU A 48 -3.24 -2.29 -10.64
C LEU A 48 -1.84 -2.13 -11.21
N LYS A 49 -0.92 -1.57 -10.41
CA LYS A 49 0.47 -1.35 -10.81
C LYS A 49 1.38 -1.33 -9.59
N VAL A 50 2.60 -1.83 -9.77
CA VAL A 50 3.68 -1.73 -8.79
C VAL A 50 4.83 -0.97 -9.42
N SER A 51 5.34 0.04 -8.71
CA SER A 51 6.55 0.77 -9.06
C SER A 51 7.51 0.68 -7.89
N ASP A 52 8.75 0.26 -8.14
CA ASP A 52 9.78 0.17 -7.12
C ASP A 52 10.89 1.17 -7.43
N ASP A 53 11.05 2.14 -6.54
CA ASP A 53 12.12 3.12 -6.56
C ASP A 53 13.20 2.73 -5.55
N LYS A 54 14.41 3.29 -5.62
CA LYS A 54 15.51 2.96 -4.70
C LYS A 54 15.10 3.01 -3.21
N THR A 55 14.26 3.97 -2.82
CA THR A 55 13.87 4.21 -1.42
C THR A 55 12.42 3.91 -1.08
N SER A 56 11.54 3.70 -2.07
CA SER A 56 10.11 3.48 -1.88
C SER A 56 9.52 2.45 -2.84
N ARG A 57 8.47 1.75 -2.41
CA ARG A 57 7.63 0.94 -3.30
C ARG A 57 6.23 1.50 -3.31
N THR A 58 5.74 1.79 -4.49
CA THR A 58 4.42 2.39 -4.72
C THR A 58 3.49 1.36 -5.35
N PHE A 59 2.36 1.11 -4.71
CA PHE A 59 1.29 0.26 -5.22
C PHE A 59 0.12 1.14 -5.63
N LYS A 60 -0.22 1.15 -6.92
CA LYS A 60 -1.51 1.67 -7.37
C LYS A 60 -2.54 0.58 -7.14
N ILE A 61 -3.51 0.84 -6.28
CA ILE A 61 -4.51 -0.14 -5.86
C ILE A 61 -5.92 0.41 -6.05
N SER A 62 -6.85 -0.48 -6.33
CA SER A 62 -8.27 -0.26 -6.06
C SER A 62 -8.59 -0.78 -4.67
N LEU A 63 -9.44 -0.07 -3.95
CA LEU A 63 -10.15 -0.53 -2.75
C LEU A 63 -11.65 -0.57 -3.07
#